data_AF-A0A225X3N2-F1
#
_entry.id   AF-A0A225X3N2-F1
#
_cell.length_a   1.000
_cell.length_b   1.000
_cell.length_c   1.000
_cell.angle_alpha   90.00
_cell.angle_beta   90.00
_cell.angle_gamma   90.00
#
_symmetry.space_group_name_H-M   'P 1'
#
loop_
_entity.id
_entity.type
_entity.pdbx_description
1 polymer ?
#
loop_
_entity_poly.entity_id
_entity_poly.type
_entity_poly.pdbx_seq_one_letter_code
_entity_poly.pdbx_strand_id
1 'polypeptide(L)'
;MFCHRNVANLVVTNDINVLSVVQYAVESLKVKDIIVCGHYGCGGVKAAMENNHIGILDTWLRTVRDVHRTHQEELDALPNDDARYRRTVELNVKQQCLNIFKMNVVQHRLGRDDQPNIHGLVYDIKTGGLKELKVDYCGYFSKLVGEDNLHAFPEGEPTMGLAHRRRNAILDLSDGLEKEPGVVRIRYIARMLKRESDLFSPEEVDEAIQAITNQMEDPQSSLMNVKDLITYFAPMTPTDTEQLDDI
;
A
#
# COMPACT_ATOMS: atom_id res chain seq x y z
N MET A 1 18.34 4.26 10.93
CA MET A 1 17.39 3.14 11.07
C MET A 1 16.77 3.21 12.45
N PHE A 2 15.45 3.41 12.53
CA PHE A 2 14.67 3.44 13.78
C PHE A 2 13.99 2.07 13.94
N CYS A 3 14.17 1.40 15.08
CA CYS A 3 13.86 -0.02 15.21
C CYS A 3 12.86 -0.31 16.33
N HIS A 4 11.89 -1.18 16.03
CA HIS A 4 11.05 -1.85 17.00
C HIS A 4 11.08 -3.36 16.78
N ARG A 5 11.00 -4.13 17.86
CA ARG A 5 11.07 -5.59 17.84
C ARG A 5 10.11 -6.19 18.85
N ASN A 6 9.32 -7.15 18.41
CA ASN A 6 8.50 -8.01 19.26
C ASN A 6 8.46 -9.44 18.69
N VAL A 7 7.88 -10.37 19.43
CA VAL A 7 7.80 -11.78 19.00
C VAL A 7 6.90 -11.87 17.76
N ALA A 8 7.40 -12.47 16.68
CA ALA A 8 6.71 -12.61 15.40
C ALA A 8 6.34 -11.29 14.70
N ASN A 9 7.06 -10.19 15.00
CA ASN A 9 7.00 -8.92 14.27
C ASN A 9 5.57 -8.37 14.05
N LEU A 10 4.73 -8.48 15.09
CA LEU A 10 3.30 -8.18 15.03
C LEU A 10 3.01 -6.68 15.17
N VAL A 11 1.97 -6.24 14.48
CA VAL A 11 1.36 -4.93 14.59
C VAL A 11 -0.08 -5.15 15.01
N VAL A 12 -0.35 -4.99 16.31
CA VAL A 12 -1.66 -5.28 16.91
C VAL A 12 -2.39 -3.97 17.21
N THR A 13 -3.67 -3.88 16.85
CA THR A 13 -4.46 -2.63 16.87
C THR A 13 -4.57 -1.95 18.23
N ASN A 14 -4.38 -2.67 19.34
CA ASN A 14 -4.43 -2.13 20.70
C ASN A 14 -3.09 -2.24 21.44
N ASP A 15 -2.00 -2.54 20.74
CA ASP A 15 -0.66 -2.55 21.33
C ASP A 15 -0.05 -1.14 21.31
N ILE A 16 -0.23 -0.39 22.39
CA ILE A 16 0.31 0.98 22.52
C ILE A 16 1.83 1.06 22.28
N ASN A 17 2.56 -0.05 22.47
CA ASN A 17 3.99 -0.10 22.22
C ASN A 17 4.28 0.14 20.73
N VAL A 18 3.82 -0.75 19.83
CA VAL A 18 4.06 -0.57 18.39
C VAL A 18 3.35 0.68 17.84
N LEU A 19 2.16 1.01 18.36
CA LEU A 19 1.41 2.19 17.89
C LEU A 19 2.16 3.49 18.15
N SER A 20 2.73 3.66 19.35
CA SER A 20 3.51 4.84 19.70
C SER A 20 4.79 4.96 18.87
N VAL A 21 5.45 3.84 18.58
CA VAL A 21 6.64 3.82 17.69
C VAL A 21 6.28 4.28 16.29
N VAL A 22 5.23 3.73 15.69
CA VAL A 22 4.82 4.10 14.33
C VAL A 22 4.39 5.57 14.29
N GLN A 23 3.63 6.04 15.28
CA GLN A 23 3.23 7.44 15.35
C GLN A 23 4.45 8.37 15.42
N TYR A 24 5.40 8.10 16.32
CA TYR A 24 6.61 8.90 16.43
C TYR A 24 7.45 8.88 15.15
N ALA A 25 7.61 7.71 14.53
CA ALA A 25 8.34 7.57 13.27
C ALA A 25 7.71 8.41 12.14
N VAL A 26 6.38 8.40 12.04
CA VAL A 26 5.67 9.07 10.96
C VAL A 26 5.52 10.57 11.22
N GLU A 27 5.08 10.99 12.41
CA GLU A 27 4.77 12.39 12.70
C GLU A 27 5.99 13.21 13.12
N SER A 28 6.86 12.63 13.94
CA SER A 28 8.00 13.35 14.51
C SER A 28 9.26 13.19 13.66
N LEU A 29 9.54 11.97 13.19
CA LEU A 29 10.74 11.69 12.38
C LEU A 29 10.49 11.81 10.86
N LYS A 30 9.23 11.87 10.42
CA LYS A 30 8.84 11.95 9.00
C LYS A 30 9.54 10.89 8.13
N VAL A 31 9.55 9.63 8.60
CA VAL A 31 10.21 8.55 7.87
C VAL A 31 9.54 8.32 6.51
N LYS A 32 10.34 8.16 5.46
CA LYS A 32 9.86 7.86 4.10
C LYS A 32 9.47 6.40 3.92
N ASP A 33 10.09 5.50 4.68
CA ASP A 33 9.94 4.05 4.52
C ASP A 33 9.73 3.36 5.87
N ILE A 34 8.72 2.51 5.92
CA ILE A 34 8.44 1.61 7.04
C ILE A 34 8.61 0.19 6.53
N ILE A 35 9.42 -0.61 7.22
CA ILE A 35 9.69 -2.00 6.84
C ILE A 35 9.14 -2.93 7.91
N VAL A 36 8.22 -3.80 7.53
CA VAL A 36 7.89 -5.00 8.32
C VAL A 36 8.79 -6.11 7.85
N CYS A 37 9.77 -6.48 8.66
CA CYS A 37 10.72 -7.54 8.36
C CYS A 37 10.41 -8.79 9.19
N GLY A 38 9.88 -9.83 8.54
CA GLY A 38 9.81 -11.18 9.09
C GLY A 38 11.06 -11.98 8.74
N HIS A 39 11.12 -13.23 9.20
CA HIS A 39 12.22 -14.11 8.85
C HIS A 39 11.80 -15.58 8.84
N TYR A 40 12.36 -16.36 7.91
CA TYR A 40 12.19 -17.81 7.93
C TYR A 40 12.89 -18.38 9.17
N GLY A 41 12.27 -19.40 9.79
CA GLY A 41 12.74 -19.92 11.09
C GLY A 41 12.30 -19.09 12.31
N CYS A 42 11.36 -18.14 12.16
CA CYS A 42 10.68 -17.50 13.29
C CYS A 42 10.03 -18.50 14.26
N GLY A 43 10.62 -18.60 15.47
CA GLY A 43 10.11 -19.45 16.54
C GLY A 43 8.72 -19.07 17.03
N GLY A 44 8.36 -17.78 17.00
CA GLY A 44 7.02 -17.30 17.35
C GLY A 44 5.96 -17.82 16.36
N VAL A 45 6.21 -17.73 15.06
CA VAL A 45 5.28 -18.29 14.06
C VAL A 45 5.18 -19.81 14.19
N LYS A 46 6.30 -20.49 14.45
CA LYS A 46 6.32 -21.95 14.63
C LYS A 46 5.48 -22.38 15.83
N ALA A 47 5.68 -21.73 16.98
CA ALA A 47 4.90 -21.99 18.19
C ALA A 47 3.40 -21.73 17.98
N ALA A 48 3.04 -20.70 17.20
CA ALA A 48 1.65 -20.42 16.87
C ALA A 48 0.98 -21.55 16.07
N MET A 49 1.72 -22.17 15.14
CA MET A 49 1.24 -23.26 14.29
C MET A 49 1.17 -24.61 14.99
N GLU A 50 2.10 -24.91 15.90
CA GLU A 50 2.07 -26.15 16.69
C GLU A 50 0.91 -26.19 17.69
N ASN A 51 0.33 -25.02 18.00
CA ASN A 51 -0.83 -24.86 18.87
C ASN A 51 -0.67 -25.50 20.27
N ASN A 52 0.58 -25.56 20.75
CA ASN A 52 0.91 -25.99 22.10
C ASN A 52 0.58 -24.89 23.11
N HIS A 53 0.16 -25.26 24.31
CA HIS A 53 -0.06 -24.28 25.37
C HIS A 53 1.27 -23.70 25.87
N ILE A 54 1.44 -22.39 25.73
CA ILE A 54 2.68 -21.66 26.04
C ILE A 54 2.45 -20.48 27.01
N GLY A 55 1.33 -20.49 27.75
CA GLY A 55 0.99 -19.48 28.73
C GLY A 55 0.58 -18.15 28.11
N ILE A 56 1.05 -17.02 28.64
CA ILE A 56 0.65 -15.67 28.18
C ILE A 56 0.99 -15.41 26.71
N LEU A 57 2.02 -16.09 26.20
CA LEU A 57 2.44 -15.98 24.81
C LEU A 57 1.36 -16.51 23.84
N ASP A 58 0.44 -17.36 24.31
CA ASP A 58 -0.69 -17.79 23.49
C ASP A 58 -1.63 -16.64 23.13
N THR A 59 -1.88 -15.71 24.06
CA THR A 59 -2.73 -14.56 23.78
C THR A 59 -2.11 -13.70 22.68
N TRP A 60 -0.79 -13.51 22.73
CA TRP A 60 -0.04 -12.75 21.72
C TRP A 60 -0.01 -13.47 20.37
N LEU A 61 0.31 -14.77 20.34
CA LEU A 61 0.40 -15.55 19.11
C LEU A 61 -0.97 -15.91 18.50
N ARG A 62 -2.07 -15.59 19.18
CA ARG A 62 -3.42 -15.67 18.59
C ARG A 62 -3.51 -14.84 17.31
N THR A 63 -2.85 -13.69 17.24
CA THR A 63 -2.82 -12.87 16.02
C THR A 63 -2.18 -13.61 14.84
N VAL A 64 -1.12 -14.40 15.07
CA VAL A 64 -0.52 -15.25 14.02
C VAL A 64 -1.48 -16.38 13.63
N ARG A 65 -2.16 -17.00 14.60
CA ARG A 65 -3.17 -18.03 14.35
C ARG A 65 -4.35 -17.50 13.55
N ASP A 66 -4.75 -16.25 13.78
CA ASP A 66 -5.79 -15.60 13.00
C ASP A 66 -5.37 -15.41 11.54
N VAL A 67 -4.12 -14.97 11.29
CA VAL A 67 -3.57 -14.92 9.92
C VAL A 67 -3.61 -16.30 9.25
N HIS A 68 -3.16 -17.34 9.97
CA HIS A 68 -3.15 -18.70 9.45
C HIS A 68 -4.57 -19.18 9.13
N ARG A 69 -5.54 -18.95 10.02
CA ARG A 69 -6.94 -19.32 9.85
C ARG A 69 -7.60 -18.61 8.67
N THR A 70 -7.33 -17.31 8.49
CA THR A 70 -7.87 -16.54 7.35
C THR A 70 -7.38 -17.05 5.99
N HIS A 71 -6.20 -17.69 5.95
CA HIS A 71 -5.60 -18.21 4.73
C HIS A 71 -5.54 -19.74 4.71
N GLN A 72 -6.42 -20.40 5.47
CA GLN A 72 -6.36 -21.85 5.66
C GLN A 72 -6.43 -22.62 4.33
N GLU A 73 -7.32 -22.24 3.41
CA GLU A 73 -7.44 -22.90 2.10
C GLU A 73 -6.15 -22.85 1.28
N GLU A 74 -5.49 -21.69 1.26
CA GLU A 74 -4.20 -21.50 0.58
C GLU A 74 -3.09 -22.34 1.23
N LEU A 75 -3.09 -22.40 2.56
CA LEU A 75 -2.07 -23.13 3.32
C LEU A 75 -2.27 -24.64 3.25
N ASP A 76 -3.52 -25.13 3.28
CA ASP A 76 -3.85 -26.55 3.17
C ASP A 76 -3.49 -27.13 1.79
N ALA A 77 -3.47 -26.29 0.74
CA ALA A 77 -3.04 -26.67 -0.60
C ALA A 77 -1.52 -26.89 -0.74
N LEU A 78 -0.71 -26.50 0.25
CA LEU A 78 0.74 -26.65 0.20
C LEU A 78 1.20 -28.07 0.56
N PRO A 79 2.29 -28.56 -0.06
CA PRO A 79 2.63 -29.99 -0.04
C PRO A 79 3.15 -30.51 1.31
N ASN A 80 3.68 -29.65 2.18
CA ASN A 80 4.27 -30.06 3.45
C ASN A 80 4.26 -28.93 4.50
N ASP A 81 4.56 -29.30 5.75
CA ASP A 81 4.57 -28.37 6.89
C ASP A 81 5.60 -27.25 6.77
N ASP A 82 6.78 -27.51 6.19
CA ASP A 82 7.80 -26.46 6.01
C ASP A 82 7.32 -25.41 5.00
N ALA A 83 6.68 -25.83 3.91
CA ALA A 83 6.07 -24.93 2.94
C ALA A 83 4.94 -24.11 3.58
N ARG A 84 4.05 -24.74 4.36
CA ARG A 84 3.01 -24.06 5.14
C ARG A 84 3.59 -23.05 6.12
N TYR A 85 4.65 -23.43 6.80
CA TYR A 85 5.33 -22.59 7.79
C TYR A 85 5.97 -21.37 7.13
N ARG A 86 6.78 -21.58 6.08
CA ARG A 86 7.39 -20.48 5.30
C ARG A 86 6.32 -19.56 4.75
N ARG A 87 5.20 -20.10 4.24
CA ARG A 87 4.10 -19.29 3.73
C ARG A 87 3.38 -18.52 4.84
N THR A 88 3.18 -19.12 6.02
CA THR A 88 2.59 -18.43 7.18
C THR A 88 3.45 -17.24 7.63
N VAL A 89 4.79 -17.35 7.58
CA VAL A 89 5.69 -16.21 7.83
C VAL A 89 5.43 -15.07 6.83
N GLU A 90 5.33 -15.40 5.54
CA GLU A 90 5.08 -14.39 4.48
C GLU A 90 3.71 -13.73 4.65
N LEU A 91 2.67 -14.51 4.89
CA LEU A 91 1.31 -14.01 5.12
C LEU A 91 1.23 -13.16 6.38
N ASN A 92 1.94 -13.54 7.44
CA ASN A 92 2.04 -12.72 8.65
C ASN A 92 2.62 -11.35 8.33
N VAL A 93 3.75 -11.28 7.62
CA VAL A 93 4.36 -10.01 7.21
C VAL A 93 3.38 -9.16 6.38
N LYS A 94 2.70 -9.76 5.40
CA LYS A 94 1.68 -9.05 4.60
C LYS A 94 0.55 -8.51 5.48
N GLN A 95 0.04 -9.30 6.41
CA GLN A 95 -1.02 -8.84 7.32
C GLN A 95 -0.54 -7.69 8.21
N GLN A 96 0.68 -7.75 8.73
CA GLN A 96 1.21 -6.68 9.57
C GLN A 96 1.45 -5.40 8.77
N CYS A 97 1.85 -5.50 7.49
CA CYS A 97 1.90 -4.34 6.58
C CYS A 97 0.51 -3.71 6.41
N LEU A 98 -0.53 -4.52 6.20
CA LEU A 98 -1.91 -4.04 6.13
C LEU A 98 -2.36 -3.41 7.46
N ASN A 99 -1.92 -3.93 8.60
CA ASN A 99 -2.25 -3.36 9.90
C ASN A 99 -1.61 -1.97 10.08
N ILE A 100 -0.36 -1.76 9.66
CA ILE A 100 0.26 -0.43 9.60
C ILE A 100 -0.50 0.48 8.63
N PHE A 101 -0.82 -0.03 7.44
CA PHE A 101 -1.58 0.73 6.44
C PHE A 101 -2.91 1.24 7.02
N LYS A 102 -3.63 0.43 7.78
CA LYS A 102 -4.88 0.81 8.47
C LYS A 102 -4.71 1.82 9.60
N MET A 103 -3.50 2.07 10.07
CA MET A 103 -3.30 3.01 11.18
C MET A 103 -3.69 4.41 10.75
N ASN A 104 -4.42 5.08 11.63
CA ASN A 104 -4.86 6.46 11.49
C ASN A 104 -3.73 7.40 11.03
N VAL A 105 -2.56 7.30 11.68
CA VAL A 105 -1.38 8.13 11.39
C VAL A 105 -0.84 7.96 9.97
N VAL A 106 -1.06 6.79 9.36
CA VAL A 106 -0.70 6.50 7.97
C VAL A 106 -1.84 6.88 7.02
N GLN A 107 -3.08 6.55 7.38
CA GLN A 107 -4.28 6.87 6.58
C GLN A 107 -4.41 8.37 6.31
N HIS A 108 -4.12 9.21 7.30
CA HIS A 108 -4.08 10.68 7.16
C HIS A 108 -3.07 11.21 6.16
N ARG A 109 -2.10 10.37 5.79
CA ARG A 109 -1.03 10.72 4.86
C ARG A 109 -1.20 10.08 3.50
N LEU A 110 -2.28 9.35 3.27
CA LEU A 110 -2.53 8.78 1.95
C LEU A 110 -2.68 9.90 0.93
N GLY A 111 -1.80 9.88 -0.06
CA GLY A 111 -1.75 10.93 -1.04
C GLY A 111 -1.29 12.26 -0.44
N ARG A 112 -0.28 12.23 0.39
CA ARG A 112 0.53 13.41 0.72
C ARG A 112 1.98 13.08 0.39
N ASP A 113 2.80 14.10 0.22
CA ASP A 113 4.23 13.91 -0.03
C ASP A 113 4.96 13.29 1.18
N ASP A 114 4.37 13.42 2.38
CA ASP A 114 4.83 12.77 3.60
C ASP A 114 4.21 11.38 3.83
N GLN A 115 3.58 10.76 2.81
CA GLN A 115 3.12 9.38 2.89
C GLN A 115 4.30 8.41 3.07
N PRO A 116 4.35 7.62 4.16
CA PRO A 116 5.37 6.58 4.27
C PRO A 116 5.07 5.41 3.33
N ASN A 117 6.07 4.93 2.60
CA ASN A 117 6.02 3.65 1.90
C ASN A 117 6.09 2.51 2.91
N ILE A 118 5.26 1.47 2.74
CA ILE A 118 5.25 0.30 3.63
C ILE A 118 5.73 -0.92 2.85
N HIS A 119 6.82 -1.52 3.32
CA HIS A 119 7.50 -2.63 2.66
C HIS A 119 7.41 -3.89 3.52
N GLY A 120 6.95 -4.99 2.92
CA GLY A 120 6.93 -6.31 3.56
C GLY A 120 8.14 -7.13 3.12
N LEU A 121 9.08 -7.40 4.02
CA LEU A 121 10.30 -8.14 3.70
C LEU A 121 10.40 -9.42 4.55
N VAL A 122 10.99 -10.47 3.98
CA VAL A 122 11.32 -11.71 4.70
C VAL A 122 12.79 -12.03 4.54
N TYR A 123 13.50 -12.09 5.66
CA TYR A 123 14.90 -12.48 5.71
C TYR A 123 15.05 -14.00 5.79
N ASP A 124 15.88 -14.59 4.93
CA ASP A 124 16.25 -16.00 5.02
C ASP A 124 17.56 -16.16 5.79
N ILE A 125 17.46 -16.67 7.02
CA ILE A 125 18.63 -16.88 7.89
C ILE A 125 19.64 -17.86 7.26
N LYS A 126 19.19 -18.80 6.43
CA LYS A 126 20.08 -19.80 5.83
C LYS A 126 20.92 -19.23 4.70
N THR A 127 20.35 -18.34 3.90
CA THR A 127 21.00 -17.81 2.70
C THR A 127 21.52 -16.38 2.87
N GLY A 128 21.06 -15.65 3.90
CA GLY A 128 21.30 -14.21 4.05
C GLY A 128 20.48 -13.34 3.09
N GLY A 129 19.62 -13.95 2.27
CA GLY A 129 18.81 -13.24 1.28
C GLY A 129 17.61 -12.52 1.89
N LEU A 130 17.24 -11.40 1.28
CA LEU A 130 16.03 -10.65 1.63
C LEU A 130 15.02 -10.76 0.49
N LYS A 131 13.82 -11.25 0.80
CA LYS A 131 12.72 -11.39 -0.15
C LYS A 131 11.70 -10.28 0.10
N GLU A 132 11.45 -9.46 -0.91
CA GLU A 132 10.36 -8.51 -0.90
C GLU A 132 9.02 -9.18 -1.24
N LEU A 133 7.98 -8.85 -0.49
CA LEU A 133 6.63 -9.37 -0.66
C LEU A 133 5.75 -8.31 -1.30
N LYS A 134 5.05 -8.69 -2.37
CA LYS A 134 3.99 -7.87 -2.94
C LYS A 134 2.79 -7.83 -1.99
N VAL A 135 2.53 -6.66 -1.42
CA VAL A 135 1.34 -6.35 -0.61
C VAL A 135 0.40 -5.53 -1.48
N ASP A 136 -0.85 -5.98 -1.61
CA ASP A 136 -1.85 -5.33 -2.44
C ASP A 136 -2.60 -4.26 -1.63
N TYR A 137 -1.99 -3.08 -1.48
CA TYR A 137 -2.60 -1.97 -0.74
C TYR A 137 -3.80 -1.36 -1.49
N CYS A 138 -3.72 -1.23 -2.81
CA CYS A 138 -4.81 -0.69 -3.63
C CYS A 138 -6.02 -1.61 -3.61
N GLY A 139 -5.85 -2.91 -3.88
CA GLY A 139 -6.94 -3.87 -3.82
C GLY A 139 -7.50 -4.06 -2.42
N TYR A 140 -6.69 -3.89 -1.37
CA TYR A 140 -7.19 -3.81 0.01
C TYR A 140 -8.06 -2.56 0.22
N PHE A 141 -7.60 -1.39 -0.22
CA PHE A 141 -8.35 -0.15 -0.14
C PHE A 141 -9.68 -0.24 -0.90
N SER A 142 -9.68 -0.74 -2.15
CA SER A 142 -10.89 -0.88 -2.97
C SER A 142 -11.95 -1.81 -2.37
N LYS A 143 -11.56 -2.79 -1.55
CA LYS A 143 -12.51 -3.64 -0.81
C LYS A 143 -13.15 -2.92 0.38
N LEU A 144 -12.45 -1.94 0.96
CA LEU A 144 -12.92 -1.16 2.10
C LEU A 144 -13.74 0.07 1.71
N VAL A 145 -13.53 0.60 0.50
CA VAL A 145 -14.34 1.68 -0.07
C VAL A 145 -15.79 1.20 -0.20
N GLY A 146 -16.60 1.50 0.81
CA GLY A 146 -18.02 1.10 0.90
C GLY A 146 -18.41 0.44 2.23
N GLU A 147 -17.52 -0.34 2.86
CA GLU A 147 -17.79 -1.01 4.16
C GLU A 147 -17.28 -0.17 5.34
N ASP A 148 -16.14 0.51 5.19
CA ASP A 148 -15.51 1.36 6.21
C ASP A 148 -15.60 2.86 5.83
N ASN A 149 -16.77 3.36 5.43
CA ASN A 149 -17.06 4.81 5.40
C ASN A 149 -17.18 5.39 6.83
N LEU A 150 -16.26 5.01 7.72
CA LEU A 150 -16.10 5.61 9.04
C LEU A 150 -15.24 6.86 8.88
N HIS A 151 -15.88 7.94 8.42
CA HIS A 151 -15.33 9.28 8.48
C HIS A 151 -14.97 9.62 9.94
N ALA A 152 -13.73 9.37 10.35
CA ALA A 152 -13.06 10.23 11.32
C ALA A 152 -12.27 11.18 10.42
N PHE A 153 -12.55 12.48 10.33
CA PHE A 153 -12.30 13.52 11.32
C PHE A 153 -13.12 14.79 11.04
N PRO A 154 -13.25 15.71 12.03
CA PRO A 154 -14.03 16.94 11.89
C PRO A 154 -13.37 17.89 10.87
N GLU A 155 -14.20 18.58 10.09
CA GLU A 155 -13.85 19.48 8.97
C GLU A 155 -13.67 18.85 7.59
N GLY A 156 -14.45 17.81 7.25
CA GLY A 156 -14.98 17.63 5.88
C GLY A 156 -14.00 17.44 4.70
N GLU A 157 -12.69 17.47 4.91
CA GLU A 157 -11.71 17.23 3.87
C GLU A 157 -11.57 15.71 3.62
N PRO A 158 -11.70 15.26 2.35
CA PRO A 158 -11.45 13.87 2.00
C PRO A 158 -10.00 13.49 2.33
N THR A 159 -9.81 12.33 2.96
CA THR A 159 -8.50 11.77 3.36
C THR A 159 -7.50 11.59 2.22
N MET A 160 -8.00 11.54 0.97
CA MET A 160 -7.19 11.73 -0.24
C MET A 160 -7.64 13.00 -0.98
N GLY A 161 -6.72 13.95 -1.14
CA GLY A 161 -6.93 15.15 -1.97
C GLY A 161 -7.39 14.79 -3.39
N LEU A 162 -8.08 15.71 -4.07
CA LEU A 162 -8.63 15.46 -5.41
C LEU A 162 -7.55 15.00 -6.42
N ALA A 163 -6.37 15.60 -6.38
CA ALA A 163 -5.21 15.19 -7.19
C ALA A 163 -4.86 13.71 -6.98
N HIS A 164 -4.92 13.22 -5.75
CA HIS A 164 -4.57 11.84 -5.43
C HIS A 164 -5.62 10.83 -5.87
N ARG A 165 -6.90 11.17 -5.67
CA ARG A 165 -8.00 10.35 -6.20
C ARG A 165 -7.94 10.27 -7.73
N ARG A 166 -7.63 11.38 -8.39
CA ARG A 166 -7.42 11.42 -9.85
C ARG A 166 -6.23 10.58 -10.31
N ARG A 167 -5.08 10.68 -9.63
CA ARG A 167 -3.89 9.86 -9.93
C ARG A 167 -4.20 8.36 -9.84
N ASN A 168 -4.80 7.92 -8.74
CA ASN A 168 -5.10 6.51 -8.53
C ASN A 168 -6.14 6.02 -9.54
N ALA A 169 -7.18 6.82 -9.83
CA ALA A 169 -8.14 6.49 -10.88
C ALA A 169 -7.48 6.35 -12.26
N ILE A 170 -6.55 7.23 -12.62
CA ILE A 170 -5.80 7.12 -13.89
C ILE A 170 -4.98 5.83 -13.94
N LEU A 171 -4.29 5.48 -12.84
CA LEU A 171 -3.50 4.24 -12.75
C LEU A 171 -4.39 2.99 -12.85
N ASP A 172 -5.47 2.93 -12.08
CA ASP A 172 -6.41 1.80 -12.08
C ASP A 172 -7.10 1.62 -13.44
N LEU A 173 -7.47 2.72 -14.10
CA LEU A 173 -8.06 2.70 -15.44
C LEU A 173 -7.04 2.36 -16.54
N SER A 174 -5.74 2.49 -16.26
CA SER A 174 -4.67 2.12 -17.18
C SER A 174 -4.21 0.66 -17.00
N ASP A 175 -4.38 0.10 -15.81
CA ASP A 175 -3.90 -1.24 -15.47
C ASP A 175 -4.53 -2.32 -16.37
N GLY A 176 -3.68 -3.23 -16.87
CA GLY A 176 -4.08 -4.30 -17.80
C GLY A 176 -4.49 -3.86 -19.21
N LEU A 177 -4.45 -2.56 -19.52
CA LEU A 177 -4.85 -2.01 -20.83
C LEU A 177 -3.69 -1.34 -21.59
N GLU A 178 -2.52 -1.37 -20.99
CA GLU A 178 -1.26 -0.92 -21.55
C GLU A 178 -0.86 -1.79 -22.73
N LYS A 179 -0.63 -1.17 -23.90
CA LYS A 179 -0.01 -1.87 -25.04
C LYS A 179 1.48 -2.13 -24.78
N GLU A 180 2.10 -1.15 -24.15
CA GLU A 180 3.47 -1.13 -23.67
C GLU A 180 3.44 -0.49 -22.27
N PRO A 181 4.38 -0.86 -21.36
CA PRO A 181 4.36 -0.36 -19.99
C PRO A 181 4.21 1.16 -19.91
N GLY A 182 3.17 1.63 -19.24
CA GLY A 182 2.86 3.05 -19.08
C GLY A 182 2.24 3.76 -20.29
N VAL A 183 1.78 3.05 -21.32
CA VAL A 183 1.21 3.63 -22.55
C VAL A 183 -0.19 3.11 -22.84
N VAL A 184 -1.16 4.03 -22.95
CA VAL A 184 -2.60 3.73 -23.14
C VAL A 184 -3.17 4.36 -24.41
N ARG A 185 -4.27 3.78 -24.92
CA ARG A 185 -4.99 4.35 -26.08
C ARG A 185 -5.79 5.59 -25.67
N ILE A 186 -5.53 6.72 -26.33
CA ILE A 186 -6.16 8.04 -26.06
C ILE A 186 -7.69 7.94 -26.03
N ARG A 187 -8.29 7.40 -27.08
CA ARG A 187 -9.76 7.29 -27.20
C ARG A 187 -10.39 6.44 -26.09
N TYR A 188 -9.66 5.43 -25.60
CA TYR A 188 -10.16 4.57 -24.55
C TYR A 188 -10.08 5.27 -23.19
N ILE A 189 -8.91 5.79 -22.83
CA ILE A 189 -8.70 6.40 -21.51
C ILE A 189 -9.57 7.65 -21.36
N ALA A 190 -9.68 8.50 -22.39
CA ALA A 190 -10.58 9.65 -22.38
C ALA A 190 -12.03 9.24 -22.10
N ARG A 191 -12.50 8.13 -22.70
CA ARG A 191 -13.86 7.63 -22.45
C ARG A 191 -14.03 7.11 -21.02
N MET A 192 -13.01 6.50 -20.42
CA MET A 192 -13.08 6.01 -19.04
C MET A 192 -13.04 7.16 -18.04
N LEU A 193 -12.13 8.12 -18.21
CA LEU A 193 -12.04 9.30 -17.35
C LEU A 193 -13.37 10.06 -17.32
N LYS A 194 -14.04 10.22 -18.47
CA LYS A 194 -15.37 10.84 -18.55
C LYS A 194 -16.50 10.08 -17.84
N ARG A 195 -16.30 8.79 -17.52
CA ARG A 195 -17.27 7.99 -16.74
C ARG A 195 -17.08 8.17 -15.24
N GLU A 196 -15.88 8.55 -14.81
CA GLU A 196 -15.56 8.87 -13.42
C GLU A 196 -15.96 10.32 -13.09
N SER A 197 -17.27 10.60 -13.15
CA SER A 197 -17.83 11.96 -13.00
C SER A 197 -17.53 12.62 -11.65
N ASP A 198 -17.22 11.82 -10.64
CA ASP A 198 -16.86 12.30 -9.31
C ASP A 198 -15.43 12.87 -9.25
N LEU A 199 -14.62 12.58 -10.27
CA LEU A 199 -13.21 12.94 -10.34
C LEU A 199 -12.88 13.85 -11.53
N PHE A 200 -13.54 13.68 -12.68
CA PHE A 200 -13.23 14.42 -13.91
C PHE A 200 -14.50 14.97 -14.57
N SER A 201 -14.44 16.22 -15.05
CA SER A 201 -15.50 16.71 -15.94
C SER A 201 -15.21 16.33 -17.41
N PRO A 202 -16.24 16.12 -18.25
CA PRO A 202 -16.02 15.81 -19.66
C PRO A 202 -15.18 16.85 -20.41
N GLU A 203 -15.38 18.12 -20.08
CA GLU A 203 -14.67 19.26 -20.67
C GLU A 203 -13.19 19.24 -20.25
N GLU A 204 -12.91 19.00 -18.97
CA GLU A 204 -11.55 18.93 -18.43
C GLU A 204 -10.77 17.76 -19.06
N VAL A 205 -11.44 16.63 -19.32
CA VAL A 205 -10.83 15.50 -20.03
C VAL A 205 -10.48 15.86 -21.46
N ASP A 206 -11.36 16.57 -22.18
CA ASP A 206 -11.07 16.98 -23.55
C ASP A 206 -9.91 17.99 -23.61
N GLU A 207 -9.88 18.95 -22.70
CA GLU A 207 -8.78 19.92 -22.56
C GLU A 207 -7.45 19.24 -22.24
N ALA A 208 -7.43 18.31 -21.29
CA ALA A 208 -6.24 17.56 -20.91
C ALA A 208 -5.67 16.76 -22.09
N ILE A 209 -6.53 16.02 -22.79
CA ILE A 209 -6.12 15.21 -23.93
C ILE A 209 -5.57 16.10 -25.04
N GLN A 210 -6.22 17.24 -25.31
CA GLN A 210 -5.74 18.20 -26.31
C GLN A 210 -4.40 18.81 -25.91
N ALA A 211 -4.24 19.23 -24.65
CA ALA A 211 -3.00 19.82 -24.14
C ALA A 211 -1.83 18.84 -24.23
N ILE A 212 -2.02 17.59 -23.80
CA ILE A 212 -0.98 16.57 -23.85
C ILE A 212 -0.65 16.21 -25.30
N THR A 213 -1.67 16.02 -26.16
CA THR A 213 -1.44 15.66 -27.58
C THR A 213 -0.64 16.73 -28.32
N ASN A 214 -0.83 18.01 -28.00
CA ASN A 214 -0.07 19.11 -28.59
C ASN A 214 1.41 19.13 -28.16
N GLN A 215 1.76 18.48 -27.04
CA GLN A 215 3.12 18.40 -26.51
C GLN A 215 3.84 17.10 -26.89
N MET A 216 3.16 16.16 -27.54
CA MET A 216 3.73 14.90 -27.97
C MET A 216 4.65 15.06 -29.19
N GLU A 217 5.69 14.23 -29.29
CA GLU A 217 6.58 14.17 -30.46
C GLU A 217 5.84 13.80 -31.76
N ASP A 218 4.81 12.95 -31.65
CA ASP A 218 3.89 12.61 -32.74
C ASP A 218 2.43 12.92 -32.35
N PRO A 219 1.90 14.09 -32.75
CA PRO A 219 0.51 14.49 -32.47
C PRO A 219 -0.56 13.62 -33.15
N GLN A 220 -0.19 12.77 -34.10
CA GLN A 220 -1.13 11.84 -34.76
C GLN A 220 -1.16 10.46 -34.09
N SER A 221 -0.33 10.23 -33.07
CA SER A 221 -0.32 8.98 -32.32
C SER A 221 -1.65 8.74 -31.62
N SER A 222 -2.12 7.49 -31.67
CA SER A 222 -3.32 7.05 -30.94
C SER A 222 -3.04 6.65 -29.49
N LEU A 223 -1.79 6.80 -29.05
CA LEU A 223 -1.25 6.33 -27.79
C LEU A 223 -0.66 7.50 -26.99
N MET A 224 -0.83 7.48 -25.67
CA MET A 224 -0.37 8.53 -24.76
C MET A 224 0.25 7.90 -23.52
N ASN A 225 1.23 8.58 -22.92
CA ASN A 225 1.84 8.14 -21.68
C ASN A 225 0.91 8.39 -20.48
N VAL A 226 0.74 7.40 -19.63
CA VAL A 226 -0.05 7.50 -18.39
C VAL A 226 0.52 8.59 -17.47
N LYS A 227 1.84 8.78 -17.48
CA LYS A 227 2.53 9.80 -16.69
C LYS A 227 2.12 11.22 -17.07
N ASP A 228 1.84 11.49 -18.34
CA ASP A 228 1.45 12.83 -18.80
C ASP A 228 0.04 13.18 -18.30
N LEU A 229 -0.86 12.19 -18.30
CA LEU A 229 -2.19 12.31 -17.70
C LEU A 229 -2.11 12.59 -16.20
N ILE A 230 -1.27 11.83 -15.48
CA ILE A 230 -1.06 12.04 -14.05
C ILE A 230 -0.52 13.45 -13.79
N THR A 231 0.46 13.90 -14.59
CA THR A 231 1.06 15.22 -14.44
C THR A 231 0.04 16.34 -14.66
N TYR A 232 -0.86 16.18 -15.63
CA TYR A 232 -1.91 17.16 -15.91
C TYR A 232 -2.99 17.22 -14.83
N PHE A 233 -3.53 16.06 -14.43
CA PHE A 233 -4.67 15.99 -13.51
C PHE A 233 -4.30 16.01 -12.02
N ALA A 234 -3.05 15.70 -11.71
CA ALA A 234 -2.51 15.65 -10.36
C ALA A 234 -1.12 16.31 -10.30
N PRO A 235 -1.00 17.61 -10.65
CA PRO A 235 0.26 18.33 -10.52
C PRO A 235 0.60 18.43 -9.03
N MET A 236 1.65 17.73 -8.60
CA MET A 236 2.22 17.93 -7.27
C MET A 236 2.82 19.34 -7.24
N THR A 237 2.43 20.16 -6.27
CA THR A 237 2.86 21.57 -6.19
C THR A 237 4.34 21.71 -5.79
N PRO A 238 5.07 22.73 -6.30
CA PRO A 238 6.49 22.94 -5.98
C PRO A 238 6.79 23.44 -4.55
N THR A 239 5.80 23.71 -3.70
CA THR A 239 6.03 24.00 -2.27
C THR A 239 6.69 22.82 -1.54
N ASP A 240 6.68 21.63 -2.15
CA ASP A 240 7.37 20.43 -1.67
C ASP A 240 8.82 20.30 -2.19
N THR A 241 9.27 21.18 -3.09
CA THR A 241 10.65 21.22 -3.61
C THR A 241 11.57 22.25 -2.93
N GLU A 242 11.05 23.33 -2.33
CA GLU A 242 11.90 24.40 -1.76
C GLU A 242 12.51 24.07 -0.37
N GLN A 243 12.14 22.95 0.27
CA GLN A 243 12.77 22.49 1.52
C GLN A 243 13.90 21.46 1.31
N LEU A 244 14.23 21.11 0.07
CA LEU A 244 15.28 20.13 -0.26
C LEU A 244 16.67 20.74 -0.50
N ASP A 245 16.78 22.06 -0.60
CA ASP A 245 18.08 22.72 -0.83
C ASP A 245 18.81 23.15 0.46
N ASP A 246 18.20 22.96 1.64
CA ASP A 246 18.80 23.32 2.94
C ASP A 246 18.94 22.15 3.94
N ILE A 247 18.84 20.88 3.50
CA ILE A 247 19.18 19.69 4.32
C ILE A 247 19.97 18.64 3.55
#